data_AF-A0A7L5EAS1-F1
#
_entry.id   AF-A0A7L5EAS1-F1
#
_cell.length_a   1.000
_cell.length_b   1.000
_cell.length_c   1.000
_cell.angle_alpha   90.00
_cell.angle_beta   90.00
_cell.angle_gamma   90.00
#
_symmetry.space_group_name_H-M   'P 1'
#
loop_
_entity.id
_entity.type
_entity.pdbx_description
1 polymer ?
#
loop_
_entity_poly.entity_id
_entity_poly.type
_entity_poly.pdbx_seq_one_letter_code
_entity_poly.pdbx_strand_id
1 'polypeptide(L)'
;MRKEVEQLALMGAMPDEADERITAALVDEYADLLGKIVKPITLDEAHILIKLFPPTALYGVEWTLLHLIESVYSEIKSLEYRKLINECNSTEFKKMLVQRLNNSQQKKVTNEAG
;
A
#
# COMPACT_ATOMS: atom_id res chain seq x y z
N MET A 1 13.16 -11.03 -1.57
CA MET A 1 11.69 -11.02 -1.49
C MET A 1 11.28 -11.70 -0.19
N ARG A 2 10.40 -11.09 0.62
CA ARG A 2 9.84 -11.74 1.83
C ARG A 2 8.78 -12.78 1.44
N LYS A 3 8.67 -13.88 2.21
CA LYS A 3 7.71 -14.97 1.94
C LYS A 3 6.27 -14.49 2.03
N GLU A 4 6.00 -13.56 2.93
CA GLU A 4 4.68 -12.95 3.11
C GLU A 4 4.25 -12.19 1.85
N VAL A 5 5.18 -11.49 1.20
CA VAL A 5 4.93 -10.76 -0.06
C VAL A 5 4.66 -11.73 -1.21
N GLU A 6 5.39 -12.85 -1.26
CA GLU A 6 5.16 -13.90 -2.25
C GLU A 6 3.77 -14.54 -2.07
N GLN A 7 3.36 -14.83 -0.83
CA GLN A 7 2.03 -15.37 -0.54
C GLN A 7 0.92 -14.38 -0.90
N LEU A 8 1.09 -13.11 -0.51
CA LEU A 8 0.15 -12.04 -0.87
C LEU A 8 0.02 -11.86 -2.40
N ALA A 9 1.13 -12.01 -3.15
CA ALA A 9 1.09 -11.99 -4.61
C ALA A 9 0.25 -13.14 -5.19
N LEU A 10 0.30 -14.33 -4.57
CA LEU A 10 -0.50 -15.49 -4.97
C LEU A 10 -1.99 -15.31 -4.64
N MET A 11 -2.30 -14.64 -3.53
CA MET A 11 -3.68 -14.32 -3.14
C MET A 11 -4.31 -13.27 -4.05
N GLY A 12 -3.51 -12.33 -4.56
CA GLY A 12 -3.95 -11.29 -5.49
C GLY A 12 -4.59 -10.08 -4.80
N ALA A 13 -5.38 -9.33 -5.56
CA ALA A 13 -6.02 -8.13 -5.03
C ALA A 13 -6.99 -8.47 -3.90
N MET A 14 -6.94 -7.69 -2.81
CA MET A 14 -7.93 -7.78 -1.75
C MET A 14 -9.33 -7.54 -2.33
N PRO A 15 -10.33 -8.36 -1.95
CA PRO A 15 -11.70 -8.10 -2.32
C PRO A 15 -12.23 -6.86 -1.58
N ASP A 16 -13.33 -6.32 -2.07
CA ASP A 16 -14.03 -5.19 -1.43
C ASP A 16 -15.06 -5.69 -0.41
N GLU A 17 -15.30 -4.99 0.70
CA GLU A 17 -16.30 -5.40 1.72
C GLU A 17 -17.69 -5.76 1.17
N ALA A 18 -18.09 -5.22 0.01
CA ALA A 18 -19.35 -5.56 -0.65
C ALA A 18 -19.34 -6.93 -1.40
N ASP A 19 -18.20 -7.62 -1.48
CA ASP A 19 -18.05 -8.90 -2.14
C ASP A 19 -18.59 -10.04 -1.26
N GLU A 20 -19.70 -10.64 -1.70
CA GLU A 20 -20.39 -11.75 -1.00
C GLU A 20 -19.52 -12.99 -0.78
N ARG A 21 -18.39 -13.12 -1.48
CA ARG A 21 -17.45 -14.24 -1.35
C ARG A 21 -16.45 -14.05 -0.21
N ILE A 22 -16.42 -12.88 0.43
CA ILE A 22 -15.51 -12.62 1.55
C ILE A 22 -15.88 -13.49 2.74
N THR A 23 -14.84 -14.04 3.36
CA THR A 23 -14.94 -14.75 4.64
C THR A 23 -14.03 -14.08 5.65
N ALA A 24 -14.37 -14.19 6.94
CA ALA A 24 -13.52 -13.70 8.01
C ALA A 24 -12.09 -14.29 7.93
N ALA A 25 -11.99 -15.58 7.61
CA ALA A 25 -10.70 -16.26 7.44
C ALA A 25 -9.82 -15.63 6.35
N LEU A 26 -10.41 -15.20 5.24
CA LEU A 26 -9.66 -14.52 4.17
C LEU A 26 -9.17 -13.14 4.62
N VAL A 27 -10.00 -12.39 5.34
CA VAL A 27 -9.62 -11.08 5.91
C VAL A 27 -8.47 -11.24 6.90
N ASP A 28 -8.58 -12.21 7.80
CA ASP A 28 -7.55 -12.54 8.79
C ASP A 28 -6.25 -12.96 8.11
N GLU A 29 -6.30 -13.74 7.02
CA GLU A 29 -5.10 -14.14 6.28
C GLU A 29 -4.36 -12.94 5.68
N TYR A 30 -5.07 -11.99 5.04
CA TYR A 30 -4.45 -10.76 4.56
C TYR A 30 -3.87 -9.93 5.71
N ALA A 31 -4.63 -9.76 6.80
CA ALA A 31 -4.21 -8.99 7.96
C ALA A 31 -2.93 -9.56 8.61
N ASP A 32 -2.88 -10.87 8.80
CA ASP A 32 -1.74 -11.58 9.40
C ASP A 32 -0.49 -11.49 8.53
N LEU A 33 -0.61 -11.67 7.22
CA LEU A 33 0.51 -11.58 6.30
C LEU A 33 1.07 -10.16 6.23
N LEU A 34 0.19 -9.16 6.05
CA LEU A 34 0.60 -7.76 6.02
C LEU A 34 1.21 -7.32 7.37
N GLY A 35 0.67 -7.80 8.50
CA GLY A 35 1.16 -7.49 9.84
C GLY A 35 2.56 -8.04 10.15
N LYS A 36 3.00 -9.09 9.45
CA LYS A 36 4.35 -9.67 9.59
C LYS A 36 5.41 -8.92 8.79
N ILE A 37 5.02 -8.06 7.85
CA ILE A 37 5.97 -7.31 7.02
C ILE A 37 6.53 -6.12 7.80
N VAL A 38 7.84 -6.15 8.06
CA VAL A 38 8.55 -5.07 8.74
C VAL A 38 8.89 -3.94 7.76
N LYS A 39 8.59 -2.70 8.14
CA LYS A 39 8.93 -1.48 7.39
C LYS A 39 10.41 -1.08 7.58
N PRO A 40 11.05 -0.42 6.59
CA PRO A 40 10.52 -0.16 5.26
C PRO A 40 10.51 -1.43 4.39
N ILE A 41 9.59 -1.47 3.44
CA ILE A 41 9.59 -2.47 2.36
C ILE A 41 10.57 -2.04 1.26
N THR A 42 11.03 -2.98 0.44
CA THR A 42 11.85 -2.66 -0.74
C THR A 42 10.97 -2.17 -1.90
N LEU A 43 11.59 -1.54 -2.90
CA LEU A 43 10.87 -1.10 -4.12
C LEU A 43 10.21 -2.29 -4.86
N ASP A 44 10.91 -3.41 -4.99
CA ASP A 44 10.38 -4.61 -5.65
C ASP A 44 9.13 -5.15 -4.94
N GLU A 45 9.16 -5.17 -3.60
CA GLU A 45 8.01 -5.57 -2.80
C GLU A 45 6.84 -4.58 -2.96
N ALA A 46 7.15 -3.28 -3.03
CA ALA A 46 6.13 -2.25 -3.21
C ALA A 46 5.40 -2.41 -4.55
N HIS A 47 6.10 -2.75 -5.64
CA HIS A 47 5.50 -3.02 -6.96
C HIS A 47 4.52 -4.20 -6.97
N ILE A 48 4.69 -5.15 -6.05
CA ILE A 48 3.77 -6.26 -5.84
C ILE A 48 2.60 -5.79 -4.98
N LEU A 49 2.92 -5.27 -3.80
CA LEU A 49 1.95 -4.91 -2.77
C LEU A 49 0.97 -3.83 -3.24
N ILE A 50 1.40 -2.88 -4.08
CA ILE A 50 0.53 -1.78 -4.53
C ILE A 50 -0.63 -2.23 -5.42
N LYS A 51 -0.55 -3.44 -5.96
CA LYS A 51 -1.59 -4.06 -6.79
C LYS A 51 -2.62 -4.83 -5.94
N LEU A 52 -2.45 -4.83 -4.62
CA LEU A 52 -3.29 -5.60 -3.71
C LEU A 52 -4.42 -4.80 -3.09
N PHE A 53 -4.49 -3.48 -3.32
CA PHE A 53 -5.53 -2.66 -2.70
C PHE A 53 -6.93 -3.14 -3.08
N PRO A 54 -7.90 -3.12 -2.14
CA PRO A 54 -9.29 -3.33 -2.50
C PRO A 54 -9.81 -2.13 -3.30
N PRO A 55 -10.88 -2.31 -4.09
CA PRO A 55 -11.56 -1.21 -4.76
C PRO A 55 -11.86 -0.03 -3.82
N THR A 56 -12.45 -0.29 -2.65
CA THR A 56 -12.78 0.75 -1.67
C THR A 56 -12.27 0.48 -0.26
N ALA A 57 -12.54 -0.70 0.34
CA ALA A 57 -12.12 -1.03 1.71
C ALA A 57 -12.13 -2.54 1.97
N LEU A 58 -11.41 -2.98 3.00
CA LEU A 58 -11.47 -4.34 3.56
C LEU A 58 -11.24 -4.31 5.08
N TYR A 59 -12.24 -3.85 5.83
CA TYR A 59 -12.29 -3.85 7.30
C TYR A 59 -11.07 -3.25 7.99
N GLY A 60 -10.41 -2.28 7.35
CA GLY A 60 -9.23 -1.60 7.87
C GLY A 60 -7.89 -2.22 7.46
N VAL A 61 -7.88 -3.40 6.84
CA VAL A 61 -6.66 -4.08 6.37
C VAL A 61 -5.92 -3.25 5.33
N GLU A 62 -6.66 -2.49 4.52
CA GLU A 62 -6.12 -1.56 3.53
C GLU A 62 -5.19 -0.50 4.14
N TRP A 63 -5.38 -0.11 5.41
CA TRP A 63 -4.52 0.88 6.06
C TRP A 63 -3.14 0.31 6.37
N THR A 64 -3.05 -0.96 6.73
CA THR A 64 -1.76 -1.64 6.93
C THR A 64 -0.98 -1.64 5.62
N LEU A 65 -1.65 -2.01 4.52
CA LEU A 65 -1.06 -1.97 3.17
C LEU A 65 -0.64 -0.54 2.79
N LEU A 66 -1.50 0.46 3.01
CA LEU A 66 -1.19 1.87 2.73
C LEU A 66 0.10 2.31 3.43
N HIS A 67 0.21 2.06 4.72
CA HIS A 67 1.39 2.47 5.47
C HIS A 67 2.64 1.65 5.12
N LEU A 68 2.50 0.43 4.59
CA LEU A 68 3.62 -0.33 4.03
C LEU A 68 4.12 0.33 2.74
N ILE A 69 3.22 0.67 1.82
CA ILE A 69 3.58 1.39 0.58
C ILE A 69 4.25 2.73 0.91
N GLU A 70 3.71 3.51 1.86
CA GLU A 70 4.30 4.78 2.25
C GLU A 70 5.72 4.64 2.84
N SER A 71 6.05 3.49 3.43
CA SER A 71 7.37 3.29 4.04
C SER A 71 8.52 3.26 3.03
N VAL A 72 8.26 2.93 1.76
CA VAL A 72 9.32 2.93 0.72
C VAL A 72 9.67 4.36 0.28
N TYR A 73 8.83 5.35 0.60
CA TYR A 73 9.00 6.71 0.12
C TYR A 73 10.28 7.38 0.64
N SER A 74 10.73 7.04 1.85
CA SER A 74 12.02 7.52 2.39
C SER A 74 13.23 6.89 1.69
N GLU A 75 13.03 5.74 1.04
CA GLU A 75 14.11 4.92 0.47
C GLU A 75 14.35 5.19 -1.02
N ILE A 76 13.42 5.87 -1.70
CA ILE A 76 13.47 6.07 -3.17
C ILE A 76 13.23 7.52 -3.57
N LYS A 77 13.48 7.83 -4.86
CA LYS A 77 13.23 9.19 -5.38
C LYS A 77 11.73 9.44 -5.53
N SER A 78 11.33 10.70 -5.35
CA SER A 78 9.93 11.15 -5.52
C SER A 78 9.34 10.75 -6.89
N LEU A 79 10.14 10.78 -7.96
CA LEU A 79 9.72 10.34 -9.28
C LEU A 79 9.42 8.83 -9.34
N GLU A 80 10.22 8.00 -8.67
CA GLU A 80 10.02 6.54 -8.62
C GLU A 80 8.77 6.21 -7.82
N TYR A 81 8.56 6.88 -6.69
CA TYR A 81 7.34 6.72 -5.90
C TYR A 81 6.08 7.14 -6.68
N ARG A 82 6.14 8.20 -7.49
CA ARG A 82 5.03 8.56 -8.38
C ARG A 82 4.74 7.51 -9.45
N LYS A 83 5.78 6.86 -10.00
CA LYS A 83 5.60 5.74 -10.95
C LYS A 83 4.94 4.56 -10.26
N LEU A 84 5.42 4.21 -9.07
CA LEU A 84 4.84 3.16 -8.24
C LEU A 84 3.34 3.42 -8.00
N ILE A 85 2.95 4.60 -7.53
CA ILE A 85 1.52 4.97 -7.32
C ILE A 85 0.66 4.77 -8.58
N ASN A 86 1.23 4.93 -9.77
CA ASN A 86 0.48 4.74 -11.01
C ASN A 86 0.10 3.27 -11.29
N GLU A 87 0.78 2.32 -10.66
CA GLU A 87 0.48 0.89 -10.73
C GLU A 87 -0.63 0.45 -9.76
N CYS A 88 -1.09 1.35 -8.87
CA CYS A 88 -2.16 1.05 -7.94
C CYS A 88 -3.44 0.68 -8.69
N ASN A 89 -3.99 -0.49 -8.35
CA ASN A 89 -5.20 -1.06 -8.93
C ASN A 89 -6.49 -0.40 -8.42
N SER A 90 -6.42 0.38 -7.33
CA SER A 90 -7.55 1.12 -6.79
C SER A 90 -7.45 2.62 -7.07
N THR A 91 -8.49 3.17 -7.69
CA THR A 91 -8.62 4.61 -7.95
C THR A 91 -8.62 5.43 -6.66
N GLU A 92 -9.28 4.93 -5.60
CA GLU A 92 -9.42 5.65 -4.34
C GLU A 92 -8.10 5.67 -3.56
N PHE A 93 -7.43 4.53 -3.43
CA PHE A 93 -6.11 4.47 -2.78
C PHE A 93 -5.03 5.19 -3.58
N LYS A 94 -5.10 5.16 -4.91
CA LYS A 94 -4.23 5.96 -5.78
C LYS A 94 -4.37 7.46 -5.47
N LYS A 95 -5.59 7.99 -5.41
CA LYS A 95 -5.84 9.41 -5.06
C LYS A 95 -5.29 9.72 -3.67
N MET A 96 -5.54 8.86 -2.69
CA MET A 96 -5.06 9.05 -1.31
C MET A 96 -3.53 9.09 -1.23
N LEU A 97 -2.84 8.15 -1.90
CA LEU A 97 -1.37 8.12 -1.96
C LEU A 97 -0.81 9.40 -2.61
N VAL A 98 -1.40 9.88 -3.72
CA VAL A 98 -1.00 11.14 -4.37
C VAL A 98 -1.19 12.33 -3.42
N GLN A 99 -2.33 12.41 -2.73
CA GLN A 99 -2.62 13.51 -1.80
C GLN A 99 -1.62 13.53 -0.65
N ARG A 100 -1.35 12.38 -0.03
CA ARG A 100 -0.40 12.27 1.08
C ARG A 100 1.04 12.56 0.64
N LEU A 101 1.44 12.12 -0.55
CA LEU A 101 2.73 12.49 -1.15
C LEU A 101 2.86 14.01 -1.29
N ASN A 102 1.87 14.68 -1.89
CA ASN A 102 1.90 16.13 -2.08
C ASN A 102 1.96 16.87 -0.74
N ASN A 103 1.20 16.43 0.26
CA ASN A 103 1.25 17.00 1.61
C ASN A 103 2.63 16.86 2.26
N SER A 104 3.29 15.71 2.09
CA SER A 104 4.63 15.47 2.62
C SER A 104 5.69 16.39 1.99
N GLN A 105 5.55 16.69 0.69
CA GLN A 105 6.44 17.57 -0.06
C GLN A 105 6.24 19.03 0.31
N GLN A 106 4.99 19.48 0.48
CA GLN A 106 4.70 20.84 0.94
C GLN A 106 5.30 21.11 2.32
N LYS A 107 5.16 20.17 3.26
CA LYS A 107 5.76 20.28 4.60
C LYS A 107 7.28 20.40 4.58
N LYS A 108 7.97 19.70 3.68
CA LYS A 108 9.44 19.81 3.55
C LYS A 108 9.87 21.21 3.11
N VAL A 109 9.19 21.80 2.12
CA VAL A 109 9.50 23.15 1.62
C VAL A 109 9.30 24.22 2.71
N THR A 110 8.26 24.11 3.52
CA THR A 110 8.00 25.08 4.60
C THR A 110 9.03 25.01 5.72
N ASN A 111 9.57 23.82 6.02
CA ASN A 111 10.55 23.63 7.10
C ASN A 111 11.99 24.03 6.71
N GLU A 112 12.31 24.10 5.41
CA GLU A 112 13.62 24.52 4.90
C GLU A 112 13.72 26.05 4.70
N ALA A 113 12.61 26.77 4.81
CA ALA A 113 12.51 28.22 4.55
C ALA A 113 12.44 29.08 5.82
N GLY A 114 12.61 28.49 7.02
CA GLY A 114 12.63 29.18 8.32
C GLY A 114 13.94 28.92 9.05
#